data_AF-A0A183EVK5-F1
#
_entry.id   AF-A0A183EVK5-F1
#
_cell.length_a   1.000
_cell.length_b   1.000
_cell.length_c   1.000
_cell.angle_alpha   90.00
_cell.angle_beta   90.00
_cell.angle_gamma   90.00
#
_symmetry.space_group_name_H-M   'P 1'
#
loop_
_entity.id
_entity.type
_entity.pdbx_description
1 polymer ?
#
loop_
_entity_poly.entity_id
_entity_poly.type
_entity_poly.pdbx_seq_one_letter_code
_entity_poly.pdbx_strand_id
1 'polypeptide(L)'
;LMQRCWLSEPSDRPTFSDCKFLMKEHLMLVSPPLNERLERLLEEDRASMERYSEWRDADESDVDLRAQATRNGFIAVPTQEPHTNANIYMQHNG
;
A
#
# COMPACT_ATOMS: atom_id res chain seq x y z
N LEU A 1 18.50 -7.96 16.92
CA LEU A 1 17.24 -7.96 16.13
C LEU A 1 17.38 -8.81 14.87
N MET A 2 18.31 -8.50 13.96
CA MET A 2 18.47 -9.19 12.67
C MET A 2 18.48 -10.72 12.73
N GLN A 3 19.27 -11.31 13.64
CA GLN A 3 19.32 -12.77 13.81
C GLN A 3 17.96 -13.39 14.18
N ARG A 4 17.14 -12.69 14.98
CA ARG A 4 15.79 -13.15 15.36
C ARG A 4 14.82 -13.11 14.18
N CYS A 5 15.00 -12.17 13.25
CA CYS A 5 14.19 -12.09 12.03
C CYS A 5 14.51 -13.21 11.03
N TRP A 6 15.63 -13.90 11.21
CA TRP A 6 16.11 -14.99 10.33
C TRP A 6 16.05 -16.37 10.98
N LEU A 7 15.23 -16.54 12.02
CA LEU A 7 15.01 -17.86 12.62
C LEU A 7 14.39 -18.83 11.60
N SER A 8 14.80 -20.08 11.65
CA SER A 8 14.37 -21.11 10.69
C SER A 8 12.85 -21.27 10.70
N GLU A 9 12.27 -21.34 11.90
CA GLU A 9 10.83 -21.43 12.10
C GLU A 9 10.19 -20.04 11.98
N PRO A 10 9.28 -19.81 11.01
CA PRO A 10 8.63 -18.51 10.83
C PRO A 10 7.83 -18.04 12.05
N SER A 11 7.21 -18.96 12.78
CA SER A 11 6.40 -18.62 13.97
C SER A 11 7.21 -18.09 15.14
N ASP A 12 8.52 -18.36 15.19
CA ASP A 12 9.43 -17.84 16.22
C ASP A 12 9.98 -16.43 15.90
N ARG A 13 9.78 -15.95 14.66
CA ARG A 13 10.27 -14.64 14.23
C ARG A 13 9.44 -13.53 14.88
N PRO A 14 10.07 -12.40 15.27
CA PRO A 14 9.33 -11.27 15.79
C PRO A 14 8.38 -10.70 14.73
N THR A 15 7.24 -10.19 15.17
CA THR A 15 6.37 -9.42 14.27
C THR A 15 7.01 -8.09 13.92
N PHE A 16 6.48 -7.43 12.90
CA PHE A 16 6.92 -6.07 12.57
C PHE A 16 6.70 -5.10 13.74
N SER A 17 5.59 -5.25 14.47
CA SER A 17 5.28 -4.45 15.66
C SER A 17 6.34 -4.63 16.75
N ASP A 18 6.78 -5.86 16.99
CA ASP A 18 7.85 -6.15 17.95
C ASP A 18 9.17 -5.50 17.52
N CYS A 19 9.52 -5.62 16.24
CA CYS A 19 10.72 -5.01 15.69
C CYS A 19 10.70 -3.49 15.84
N LYS A 20 9.57 -2.86 15.51
CA LYS A 20 9.36 -1.41 15.64
C LYS A 20 9.54 -0.96 17.09
N PHE A 21 8.91 -1.67 18.03
CA PHE A 21 9.03 -1.36 19.45
C PHE A 21 10.47 -1.44 19.93
N LEU A 22 11.16 -2.55 19.65
CA LEU A 22 12.55 -2.77 20.04
C LEU A 22 13.51 -1.73 19.44
N MET A 23 13.31 -1.35 18.17
CA MET A 23 14.12 -0.32 17.53
C MET A 23 13.89 1.06 18.15
N LYS A 24 12.63 1.40 18.46
CA LYS A 24 12.29 2.68 19.11
C LYS A 24 12.85 2.76 20.52
N GLU A 25 12.69 1.73 21.34
CA GLU A 25 13.28 1.69 22.68
C GLU A 25 14.80 1.84 22.64
N HIS A 26 15.46 1.11 21.74
CA HIS A 26 16.90 1.21 21.58
C HIS A 26 17.32 2.63 21.19
N LEU A 27 16.66 3.23 20.19
CA LEU A 27 16.95 4.57 19.72
C LEU A 27 16.75 5.64 20.81
N MET A 28 15.67 5.53 21.58
CA MET A 28 15.40 6.41 22.72
C MET A 28 16.51 6.38 23.76
N LEU A 29 17.08 5.20 24.04
CA LEU A 29 18.16 5.04 25.00
C LEU A 29 19.50 5.56 24.48
N VAL A 30 19.85 5.24 23.23
CA VAL A 30 21.19 5.54 22.69
C VAL A 30 21.29 6.95 22.11
N SER A 31 20.18 7.53 21.66
CA SER A 31 20.17 8.88 21.08
C SER A 31 18.77 9.53 21.14
N PRO A 32 18.42 10.14 22.28
CA PRO A 32 17.18 10.92 22.42
C PRO A 32 16.99 11.99 21.34
N PRO A 33 18.03 12.79 20.96
CA PRO A 33 17.85 13.82 19.93
C PRO A 33 17.52 13.24 18.55
N LEU A 34 18.08 12.08 18.21
CA LEU A 34 17.77 11.41 16.94
C LEU A 34 16.36 10.83 16.96
N ASN A 35 15.92 10.30 18.10
CA ASN A 35 14.55 9.85 18.29
C ASN A 35 13.54 11.00 18.11
N GLU A 36 13.77 12.15 18.76
CA GLU A 36 12.91 13.34 18.60
C GLU A 36 12.87 13.83 17.14
N ARG A 37 14.01 13.82 16.45
CA ARG A 37 14.06 14.14 15.03
C ARG A 37 13.25 13.15 14.19
N LEU A 38 13.37 11.85 14.46
CA LEU A 38 12.63 10.82 13.73
C LEU A 38 11.11 10.96 13.93
N GLU A 39 10.67 11.19 15.16
CA GLU A 39 9.23 11.40 15.46
C GLU A 39 8.66 12.59 14.69
N ARG A 40 9.42 13.70 14.58
CA ARG A 40 9.00 14.85 13.76
C ARG A 40 8.85 14.49 12.28
N LEU A 41 9.83 13.78 11.70
CA LEU A 41 9.76 13.37 10.30
C LEU A 41 8.56 12.43 10.03
N LEU A 42 8.31 11.48 10.93
CA LEU A 42 7.17 10.58 10.81
C LEU A 42 5.83 11.30 10.89
N GLU A 43 5.74 12.37 11.69
CA GLU A 43 4.55 13.19 11.80
C GLU A 43 4.33 14.06 10.55
N GLU A 44 5.39 14.63 9.98
CA GLU A 44 5.34 15.34 8.71
C GLU A 44 4.90 14.42 7.56
N ASP A 45 5.41 13.19 7.51
CA ASP A 45 5.00 12.18 6.53
C ASP A 45 3.53 11.78 6.72
N ARG A 46 3.08 11.58 7.97
CA ARG A 46 1.68 11.28 8.28
C ARG A 46 0.75 12.37 7.79
N ALA A 47 1.05 13.63 8.11
CA ALA A 47 0.26 14.77 7.67
C ALA A 47 0.25 14.94 6.14
N SER A 48 1.32 14.52 5.47
CA SER A 48 1.39 14.53 3.99
C SER A 48 0.53 13.41 3.38
N MET A 49 0.56 12.21 3.96
CA MET A 49 -0.30 11.11 3.53
C MET A 49 -1.78 11.41 3.78
N GLU A 50 -2.12 12.04 4.91
CA GLU A 50 -3.50 12.44 5.23
C GLU A 50 -4.04 13.45 4.22
N ARG A 51 -3.30 14.51 3.92
CA ARG A 51 -3.66 15.48 2.87
C ARG A 51 -3.82 14.82 1.50
N TYR A 52 -2.97 13.85 1.17
CA TYR A 52 -3.11 13.09 -0.07
C TYR A 52 -4.38 12.23 -0.07
N SER A 53 -4.69 11.55 1.04
CA SER A 53 -5.94 10.78 1.14
C SER A 53 -7.16 11.68 1.06
N GLU A 54 -7.17 12.83 1.72
CA GLU A 54 -8.23 13.82 1.61
C GLU A 54 -8.40 14.29 0.17
N TRP A 55 -7.31 14.61 -0.53
CA TRP A 55 -7.36 15.01 -1.93
C TRP A 55 -7.88 13.91 -2.85
N ARG A 56 -7.41 12.66 -2.66
CA ARG A 56 -7.84 11.50 -3.43
C ARG A 56 -9.33 11.21 -3.21
N ASP A 57 -9.77 11.27 -1.96
CA ASP A 57 -11.12 10.86 -1.55
C ASP A 57 -12.12 12.03 -1.69
N ALA A 58 -11.66 13.28 -1.81
CA ALA A 58 -12.51 14.44 -2.07
C ALA A 58 -13.22 14.36 -3.44
N ASP A 59 -12.60 13.70 -4.43
CA ASP A 59 -13.16 13.53 -5.77
C ASP A 59 -14.21 12.39 -5.84
N GLU A 60 -14.28 11.50 -4.85
CA GLU A 60 -15.36 10.49 -4.77
C GLU A 60 -16.72 11.09 -4.35
N SER A 61 -16.73 12.34 -3.85
CA SER A 61 -17.97 13.06 -3.55
C SER A 61 -18.65 13.67 -4.77
N ASP A 62 -17.99 13.68 -5.93
CA ASP A 62 -18.56 14.24 -7.15
C ASP A 62 -18.46 13.25 -8.29
N VAL A 63 -19.64 12.93 -8.84
CA VAL A 63 -19.86 12.14 -10.05
C VAL A 63 -19.84 10.62 -9.84
N ASP A 64 -21.05 10.09 -9.60
CA ASP A 64 -21.42 8.77 -10.11
C ASP A 64 -21.18 8.77 -11.64
N LEU A 65 -19.96 8.40 -12.06
CA LEU A 65 -19.50 8.36 -13.45
C LEU A 65 -20.43 7.49 -14.31
N ARG A 66 -21.10 6.52 -13.67
CA ARG A 66 -22.11 5.65 -14.28
C ARG A 66 -23.43 6.39 -14.52
N ALA A 67 -23.86 7.26 -13.61
CA ALA A 67 -25.02 8.13 -13.80
C ALA A 67 -24.75 9.27 -14.79
N GLN A 68 -23.53 9.82 -14.86
CA GLN A 68 -23.18 10.81 -15.88
C GLN A 68 -23.06 10.22 -17.28
N ALA A 69 -22.54 9.00 -17.43
CA ALA A 69 -22.49 8.30 -18.71
C ALA A 69 -23.90 8.10 -19.31
N THR A 70 -24.86 7.69 -18.49
CA THR A 70 -26.26 7.51 -18.90
C THR A 70 -26.96 8.85 -19.18
N ARG A 71 -26.65 9.91 -18.43
CA ARG A 71 -27.21 11.26 -18.64
C ARG A 71 -26.67 11.97 -19.90
N ASN A 72 -25.42 11.75 -20.28
CA ASN A 72 -24.79 12.37 -21.45
C ASN A 72 -24.92 11.54 -22.74
N GLY A 73 -25.73 10.47 -22.74
CA GLY A 73 -25.94 9.62 -23.91
C GLY A 73 -24.77 8.69 -24.24
N PHE A 74 -23.80 8.55 -23.33
CA PHE A 74 -22.74 7.55 -23.42
C PHE A 74 -23.29 6.20 -22.95
N ILE A 75 -24.07 5.55 -23.82
CA ILE A 75 -24.46 4.15 -23.62
C ILE A 75 -23.17 3.35 -23.72
N ALA A 76 -22.73 2.77 -22.59
CA ALA A 76 -21.68 1.76 -22.62
C ALA A 76 -22.15 0.63 -23.53
N VAL A 77 -21.64 0.59 -24.76
CA VAL A 77 -21.80 -0.55 -25.65
C VAL A 77 -21.18 -1.72 -24.90
N PRO A 78 -21.91 -2.83 -24.67
CA PRO A 78 -21.32 -4.01 -24.06
C PRO A 78 -20.17 -4.46 -24.97
N THR A 79 -18.93 -4.22 -24.56
CA THR A 79 -17.79 -4.91 -25.16
C THR A 79 -17.98 -6.37 -24.81
N GLN A 80 -18.44 -7.17 -25.78
CA GLN A 80 -18.40 -8.61 -25.68
C GLN A 80 -17.01 -9.00 -25.17
N GLU A 81 -16.96 -9.74 -24.07
CA GLU A 81 -15.72 -10.37 -23.66
C GLU A 81 -15.25 -11.24 -24.83
N PRO A 82 -14.00 -11.05 -25.32
CA PRO A 82 -13.51 -11.87 -26.41
C PRO A 82 -13.55 -13.32 -25.95
N HIS A 83 -14.30 -14.12 -26.70
CA HIS A 83 -14.44 -15.56 -26.49
C HIS A 83 -13.08 -16.17 -26.14
N THR A 84 -13.04 -16.83 -24.99
CA THR A 84 -11.97 -17.71 -24.57
C THR A 84 -11.67 -18.68 -25.71
N ASN A 85 -10.56 -18.49 -26.43
CA ASN A 85 -9.83 -19.51 -27.19
C ASN A 85 -8.66 -18.88 -27.96
N ALA A 86 -7.54 -18.67 -27.28
CA ALA A 86 -6.24 -18.56 -27.95
C ALA A 86 -5.16 -19.06 -26.99
N ASN A 87 -4.94 -20.38 -27.00
CA ASN A 87 -3.72 -20.99 -26.50
C ASN A 87 -2.55 -20.42 -27.32
N ILE A 88 -1.90 -19.38 -26.82
CA ILE A 88 -0.66 -18.86 -27.40
C ILE A 88 0.32 -18.71 -26.24
N TYR A 89 1.52 -19.27 -26.44
CA TYR A 89 2.66 -19.43 -25.53
C TYR A 89 2.68 -20.71 -24.70
N MET A 90 3.21 -21.78 -25.31
CA MET A 90 4.41 -22.52 -24.84
C MET A 90 4.71 -23.67 -25.82
N GLN A 91 5.31 -23.35 -26.96
CA GLN A 91 6.18 -24.30 -27.66
C GLN A 91 7.60 -23.76 -27.57
N HIS A 92 8.33 -24.19 -26.56
CA HIS A 92 9.78 -24.36 -26.58
C HIS A 92 10.10 -25.46 -25.58
N ASN A 93 10.47 -26.63 -26.09
CA ASN A 93 11.51 -27.47 -25.48
C ASN A 93 11.82 -28.66 -26.39
N GLY A 94 13.13 -28.80 -26.68
CA GLY A 94 13.86 -30.07 -26.83
C GLY A 94 13.68 -30.83 -28.12
#